data_AF-A0A453MLR3-F1
#
_entry.id   AF-A0A453MLR3-F1
#
_cell.length_a   1.000
_cell.length_b   1.000
_cell.length_c   1.000
_cell.angle_alpha   90.00
_cell.angle_beta   90.00
_cell.angle_gamma   90.00
#
_symmetry.space_group_name_H-M   'P 1'
#
loop_
_entity.id
_entity.type
_entity.pdbx_description
1 polymer ?
#
loop_
_entity_poly.entity_id
_entity_poly.type
_entity_poly.pdbx_seq_one_letter_code
_entity_poly.pdbx_strand_id
1 'polypeptide(L)' 'VHYLPLKMIDGLLLMMANAVFGDLSRHGITRPEKGPFVLKSETGRSAVIDVGTIGLIKKDKIKVSISSVKHT' A
#
# COMPACT_ATOMS: atom_id res chain seq x y z
N VAL A 1 -13.15 -3.13 -25.71
CA VAL A 1 -13.38 -2.76 -24.29
C VAL A 1 -12.42 -1.62 -23.98
N HIS A 2 -12.90 -0.43 -23.60
CA HIS A 2 -12.03 0.67 -23.18
C HIS A 2 -11.76 0.53 -21.68
N TYR A 3 -10.52 0.23 -21.32
CA TYR A 3 -10.08 0.20 -19.92
C TYR A 3 -9.54 1.58 -19.52
N LEU A 4 -9.79 1.99 -18.28
CA LEU A 4 -9.12 3.15 -17.72
C LEU A 4 -7.61 2.87 -17.61
N PRO A 5 -6.75 3.89 -17.82
CA PRO A 5 -5.32 3.75 -17.59
C PRO A 5 -5.01 3.27 -16.17
N LEU A 6 -4.11 2.29 -16.01
CA LEU A 6 -3.77 1.71 -14.71
C LEU A 6 -3.34 2.74 -13.66
N LYS A 7 -2.57 3.76 -14.08
CA LYS A 7 -2.15 4.86 -13.21
C LYS A 7 -3.32 5.66 -12.63
N MET A 8 -4.40 5.84 -13.41
CA MET A 8 -5.60 6.55 -12.92
C MET A 8 -6.34 5.71 -11.89
N ILE A 9 -6.47 4.40 -12.13
CA ILE A 9 -7.10 3.46 -11.21
C ILE A 9 -6.33 3.42 -9.89
N ASP A 10 -5.00 3.30 -9.98
CA ASP A 10 -4.11 3.32 -8.82
C ASP A 10 -4.20 4.63 -8.03
N GLY A 11 -4.24 5.77 -8.72
CA GLY A 11 -4.42 7.08 -8.07
C GLY A 11 -5.73 7.15 -7.28
N LEU A 12 -6.84 6.70 -7.88
CA LEU A 12 -8.14 6.65 -7.21
C LEU A 12 -8.11 5.73 -5.98
N LEU A 13 -7.51 4.54 -6.09
CA LEU A 13 -7.37 3.60 -4.98
C LEU A 13 -6.51 4.14 -3.85
N LEU A 14 -5.38 4.77 -4.17
CA LEU A 14 -4.51 5.37 -3.16
C LEU A 14 -5.22 6.53 -2.43
N MET A 15 -6.00 7.33 -3.15
CA MET A 15 -6.83 8.39 -2.56
C MET A 15 -7.89 7.81 -1.61
N MET A 16 -8.62 6.78 -2.02
CA MET A 16 -9.61 6.11 -1.16
C MET A 16 -8.96 5.47 0.07
N ALA A 17 -7.82 4.78 -0.12
CA ALA A 17 -7.06 4.20 0.99
C ALA A 17 -6.53 5.27 1.95
N ASN A 18 -6.24 6.48 1.47
CA ASN A 18 -5.87 7.61 2.33
C ASN A 18 -7.07 8.17 3.10
N ALA A 19 -8.24 8.25 2.48
CA ALA A 19 -9.45 8.66 3.17
C ALA A 19 -9.86 7.68 4.29
N VAL A 20 -9.71 6.37 4.07
CA VAL A 20 -10.10 5.34 5.05
C VAL A 20 -9.05 5.13 6.14
N PHE A 21 -7.78 5.00 5.76
CA PHE A 21 -6.71 4.62 6.70
C PHE A 21 -5.88 5.80 7.19
N GLY A 22 -5.93 6.95 6.52
CA GLY A 22 -5.06 8.08 6.81
C GLY A 22 -3.60 7.82 6.48
N ASP A 23 -2.72 8.59 7.14
CA ASP A 23 -1.28 8.44 7.01
C ASP A 23 -0.71 7.43 8.02
N LEU A 24 -0.10 6.37 7.50
CA LEU A 24 0.57 5.31 8.25
C LEU A 24 2.11 5.46 8.26
N SER A 25 2.66 6.52 7.65
CA SER A 25 4.10 6.78 7.57
C SER A 25 4.77 6.82 8.95
N ARG A 26 4.11 7.45 9.93
CA ARG A 26 4.56 7.50 11.34
C ARG A 26 4.72 6.13 11.99
N HIS A 27 4.02 5.11 11.46
CA HIS A 27 4.08 3.73 11.94
C HIS A 27 4.98 2.86 11.04
N GLY A 28 5.80 3.45 10.16
CA GLY A 28 6.76 2.73 9.32
C GLY A 28 6.21 2.21 7.98
N ILE A 29 4.97 2.59 7.60
CA ILE A 29 4.37 2.19 6.31
C ILE A 29 4.24 3.42 5.42
N THR A 30 5.20 3.57 4.51
CA THR A 30 5.19 4.63 3.49
C THR A 30 4.45 4.16 2.25
N ARG A 31 3.66 5.05 1.65
CA ARG A 31 2.99 4.74 0.37
C ARG A 31 4.03 4.63 -0.75
N PRO A 32 3.99 3.57 -1.57
CA PRO A 32 4.89 3.45 -2.71
C PRO A 32 4.57 4.51 -3.77
N GLU A 33 5.59 4.90 -4.55
CA GLU A 33 5.46 5.86 -5.67
C GLU A 33 4.51 5.32 -6.77
N LYS A 34 4.53 4.01 -6.98
CA LYS A 34 3.64 3.30 -7.91
C LYS A 34 2.54 2.58 -7.15
N GLY A 35 1.31 2.65 -7.66
CA GLY A 35 0.18 1.98 -7.04
C GLY A 35 0.19 0.46 -7.24
N PRO A 36 -0.72 -0.25 -6.56
CA PRO A 36 -0.70 -1.71 -6.48
C PRO A 36 -0.86 -2.38 -7.85
N PHE A 37 -1.64 -1.83 -8.78
CA PHE A 37 -1.86 -2.44 -10.09
C PHE A 37 -0.67 -2.22 -11.02
N VAL A 38 -0.07 -1.03 -11.02
CA VAL A 38 1.19 -0.79 -11.75
C VAL A 38 2.29 -1.69 -11.19
N LEU A 39 2.44 -1.77 -9.86
CA LEU A 39 3.41 -2.68 -9.23
C LEU A 39 3.17 -4.14 -9.60
N LYS A 40 1.90 -4.59 -9.65
CA LYS A 40 1.54 -5.95 -10.07
C LYS A 40 1.99 -6.22 -11.50
N SER A 41 1.74 -5.26 -12.39
CA SER A 41 2.05 -5.38 -13.81
C SER A 41 3.55 -5.43 -14.06
N GLU A 42 4.35 -4.68 -13.29
CA GLU A 42 5.81 -4.60 -13.49
C GLU A 42 6.57 -5.71 -12.77
N THR A 43 6.16 -6.07 -11.55
CA THR A 43 6.92 -6.98 -10.67
C THR A 43 6.27 -8.36 -10.50
N GLY A 44 5.05 -8.54 -11.02
CA GLY A 44 4.21 -9.71 -10.75
C GLY A 44 3.63 -9.73 -9.32
N ARG A 45 3.90 -8.71 -8.49
CA ARG A 45 3.55 -8.68 -7.06
C ARG A 45 2.96 -7.32 -6.67
N SER A 46 2.09 -7.34 -5.66
CA SER A 46 1.60 -6.14 -4.97
C SER A 46 1.60 -6.44 -3.49
N ALA A 47 2.07 -5.49 -2.67
CA ALA A 47 1.97 -5.61 -1.23
C ALA A 47 0.50 -5.49 -0.79
N VAL A 48 0.08 -6.34 0.14
CA VAL A 48 -1.24 -6.32 0.77
C VAL A 48 -1.09 -6.23 2.28
N ILE A 49 -1.96 -5.48 2.93
CA ILE A 49 -2.00 -5.34 4.39
C ILE A 49 -3.43 -5.63 4.82
N ASP A 50 -3.59 -6.54 5.78
CA ASP A 50 -4.90 -6.85 6.35
C ASP A 50 -5.49 -5.64 7.09
N VAL A 51 -6.78 -5.36 6.88
CA VAL A 51 -7.45 -4.17 7.42
C VAL A 51 -7.53 -4.20 8.95
N GLY A 52 -7.76 -5.37 9.55
CA GLY A 52 -7.79 -5.54 11.01
C GLY A 52 -6.41 -5.27 11.64
N THR A 53 -5.34 -5.60 10.91
CA THR A 53 -3.96 -5.34 11.32
C THR A 53 -3.65 -3.85 11.40
N ILE A 54 -4.20 -3.02 10.50
CA ILE A 54 -3.99 -1.56 10.52
C ILE A 54 -4.45 -0.96 11.86
N GLY A 55 -5.57 -1.43 12.41
CA GLY A 55 -6.08 -0.99 13.71
C GLY A 55 -5.14 -1.33 14.88
N LEU A 56 -4.43 -2.44 14.80
CA LEU A 56 -3.44 -2.86 15.80
C LEU A 56 -2.13 -2.08 15.67
N ILE A 57 -1.70 -1.78 14.45
CA ILE A 57 -0.53 -0.92 14.16
C ILE A 57 -0.76 0.49 14.72
N LYS A 58 -1.94 1.08 14.48
CA LYS A 58 -2.29 2.40 15.02
C LYS A 58 -2.38 2.45 16.55
N LYS A 59 -2.57 1.31 17.21
CA LYS A 59 -2.60 1.18 18.67
C LYS A 59 -1.25 0.78 19.25
N ASP A 60 -0.19 0.80 18.45
CA ASP A 60 1.17 0.35 18.79
C ASP A 60 1.26 -1.09 19.31
N LYS A 61 0.21 -1.90 19.09
CA LYS A 61 0.20 -3.32 19.45
C LYS A 61 1.03 -4.16 18.48
N ILE A 62 1.18 -3.68 17.24
CA ILE A 62 2.05 -4.26 16.22
C ILE A 62 3.00 -3.16 15.76
N LYS A 63 4.30 -3.38 15.94
CA LYS A 63 5.35 -2.49 15.44
C LYS A 63 5.81 -2.96 14.07
N VAL A 64 5.88 -2.04 13.12
CA VAL A 64 6.42 -2.31 11.79
C VAL A 64 7.93 -2.23 11.87
N SER A 65 8.61 -3.30 11.45
CA SER A 65 10.07 -3.34 11.33
C SER A 65 10.42 -3.40 9.85
N ILE A 66 11.20 -2.44 9.37
CA ILE A 66 11.64 -2.40 7.97
C ILE A 66 12.88 -3.30 7.88
N SER A 67 12.65 -4.58 7.57
CA SER A 67 13.72 -5.45 7.09
C SER A 67 13.85 -5.19 5.59
N SER A 68 14.99 -4.66 5.13
CA SER A 68 15.26 -4.56 3.69
C SER A 68 15.38 -5.96 3.12
N VAL A 69 14.26 -6.53 2.66
CA VAL A 69 14.27 -7.78 1.92
C VAL A 69 14.81 -7.46 0.54
N LYS A 70 16.12 -7.69 0.34
CA LYS A 70 16.74 -7.72 -0.98
C LYS A 70 16.09 -8.87 -1.74
N HIS A 71 15.09 -8.57 -2.56
CA HIS A 71 14.61 -9.51 -3.57
C HIS A 71 15.76 -9.76 -4.54
N THR A 72 16.43 -10.90 -4.35
CA THR A 72 17.38 -11.49 -5.31
C THR A 72 16.58 -12.25 -6.37
#